data_AF-A0A3M1HYM6-F1
#
_entry.id   AF-A0A3M1HYM6-F1
#
_cell.length_a   1.000
_cell.length_b   1.000
_cell.length_c   1.000
_cell.angle_alpha   90.00
_cell.angle_beta   90.00
_cell.angle_gamma   90.00
#
_symmetry.space_group_name_H-M   'P 1'
#
loop_
_entity.id
_entity.type
_entity.pdbx_description
1 polymer ?
#
loop_
_entity_poly.entity_id
_entity_poly.type
_entity_poly.pdbx_seq_one_letter_code
_entity_poly.pdbx_strand_id
1 'polypeptide(L)' 'MVHINFGTREMIMKIVYAGPSGSGKTAILKYIDQKLPSACKGKLLSISNQSEETIFFDHLPLTLGEVGGLEVKINLY' A
#
# COMPACT_ATOMS: atom_id res chain seq x y z
N MET A 1 8.72 7.22 -2.42
CA MET A 1 8.89 8.64 -2.00
C MET A 1 8.18 8.83 -0.66
N VAL A 2 8.79 9.58 0.26
CA VAL A 2 8.24 9.86 1.59
C VAL A 2 7.68 11.27 1.60
N HIS A 3 6.48 11.45 2.14
CA HIS A 3 5.84 12.73 2.34
C HIS A 3 5.59 12.94 3.83
N ILE A 4 6.08 14.05 4.38
CA ILE A 4 5.91 14.39 5.79
C ILE A 4 4.99 15.61 5.85
N ASN A 5 3.88 15.47 6.56
CA ASN A 5 2.94 16.55 6.82
C ASN A 5 2.95 16.86 8.33
N PHE A 6 3.53 18.00 8.69
CA PHE A 6 3.59 18.45 10.08
C PHE A 6 2.25 18.97 10.60
N GLY A 7 1.35 19.44 9.72
CA GLY A 7 0.02 19.92 10.11
C GLY A 7 -0.91 18.77 10.53
N THR A 8 -0.89 17.66 9.78
CA THR A 8 -1.64 16.44 10.16
C THR A 8 -0.84 15.51 11.08
N ARG A 9 0.45 15.80 11.31
CA ARG A 9 1.40 14.95 12.05
C ARG A 9 1.51 13.54 11.45
N GLU A 10 1.66 13.46 10.13
CA GLU A 10 1.73 12.20 9.39
C GLU A 10 3.03 12.08 8.58
N MET A 11 3.58 10.87 8.55
CA MET A 11 4.63 10.46 7.62
C MET A 11 4.07 9.37 6.70
N ILE A 12 3.93 9.68 5.41
CA ILE A 12 3.35 8.79 4.41
C ILE A 12 4.45 8.30 3.46
N MET A 13 4.62 6.99 3.37
CA MET A 13 5.54 6.34 2.46
C MET A 13 4.77 5.63 1.36
N LYS A 14 5.26 5.73 0.12
CA LYS A 14 4.75 4.96 -1.02
C LYS A 14 5.80 3.95 -1.47
N ILE A 15 5.43 2.68 -1.49
CA ILE A 15 6.24 1.57 -1.98
C ILE A 15 5.50 0.96 -3.17
N VAL A 16 6.19 0.83 -4.30
CA VAL A 16 5.62 0.29 -5.54
C VAL A 16 6.38 -0.98 -5.91
N TYR A 17 5.66 -2.10 -6.00
CA TYR A 17 6.16 -3.37 -6.49
C TYR A 17 6.12 -3.35 -8.02
N ALA A 18 7.26 -3.02 -8.65
CA ALA A 18 7.39 -2.98 -10.10
C ALA A 18 8.01 -4.28 -10.66
N GLY A 19 7.56 -4.72 -11.83
CA GLY A 19 8.11 -5.89 -12.52
C GLY A 19 7.27 -6.34 -13.73
N PRO A 20 7.76 -7.30 -14.53
CA PRO A 20 7.05 -7.82 -15.71
C PRO A 20 5.68 -8.43 -15.39
N SER A 21 4.77 -8.52 -16.37
CA SER A 21 3.50 -9.23 -16.17
C SER A 21 3.74 -10.66 -15.67
N GLY A 22 2.92 -11.13 -14.73
CA GLY A 22 3.08 -12.45 -14.11
C GLY A 22 4.20 -12.58 -13.06
N SER A 23 4.99 -11.53 -12.78
CA SER A 23 6.09 -11.59 -11.81
C SER A 23 5.69 -11.73 -10.32
N GLY A 24 4.40 -11.95 -10.02
CA GLY A 24 3.92 -12.15 -8.65
C GLY A 24 3.61 -10.88 -7.82
N LYS A 25 3.53 -9.69 -8.44
CA LYS A 25 3.20 -8.42 -7.73
C LYS A 25 1.89 -8.50 -6.93
N THR A 26 0.79 -8.90 -7.57
CA THR A 26 -0.49 -9.09 -6.85
C THR A 26 -0.39 -10.16 -5.77
N ALA A 27 0.41 -11.21 -5.98
CA ALA A 27 0.59 -12.27 -5.00
C ALA A 27 1.29 -11.78 -3.73
N ILE A 28 2.29 -10.88 -3.86
CA ILE A 28 2.99 -10.34 -2.69
C ILE A 28 2.08 -9.46 -1.83
N LEU A 29 1.25 -8.61 -2.45
CA LEU A 29 0.31 -7.74 -1.73
C LEU A 29 -0.76 -8.56 -1.00
N LYS A 30 -1.29 -9.61 -1.64
CA LYS A 30 -2.23 -10.55 -0.99
C LYS A 30 -1.58 -11.32 0.15
N TYR A 31 -0.32 -11.73 -0.02
CA TYR A 31 0.42 -12.42 1.04
C TYR A 31 0.64 -11.49 2.25
N ILE A 32 1.06 -10.24 2.02
CA ILE A 32 1.25 -9.24 3.07
C ILE A 32 -0.08 -8.96 3.79
N ASP A 33 -1.17 -8.74 3.05
CA ASP A 33 -2.50 -8.58 3.61
C ASP A 33 -2.85 -9.74 4.55
N GLN A 34 -2.70 -10.99 4.13
CA GLN A 34 -3.03 -12.16 4.96
C GLN A 34 -2.16 -12.32 6.21
N LYS A 35 -0.91 -11.83 6.20
CA LYS A 35 0.05 -12.00 7.29
C LYS A 35 0.04 -10.86 8.30
N LEU A 36 -0.40 -9.67 7.92
CA LEU A 36 -0.42 -8.52 8.83
C LEU A 36 -1.63 -8.56 9.78
N PRO A 37 -1.44 -8.13 11.04
CA PRO A 37 -2.55 -7.95 11.97
C PRO A 37 -3.57 -6.95 11.41
N SER A 38 -4.87 -7.24 11.59
CA SER A 38 -5.95 -6.35 11.11
C SER A 38 -5.88 -4.93 11.68
N ALA A 39 -5.24 -4.74 12.84
CA ALA A 39 -5.05 -3.43 13.45
C ALA A 39 -4.08 -2.51 12.67
N CYS A 40 -3.20 -3.08 11.85
CA CYS A 40 -2.12 -2.35 11.17
C CYS A 40 -2.40 -2.13 9.68
N LYS A 41 -3.52 -2.64 9.15
CA LYS A 41 -3.84 -2.61 7.72
C LYS A 41 -5.26 -2.13 7.46
N GLY A 42 -5.43 -1.39 6.38
CA GLY A 42 -6.75 -1.16 5.78
C GLY A 42 -7.15 -2.30 4.84
N LYS A 43 -8.16 -2.05 4.01
CA LYS A 43 -8.64 -3.02 3.02
C LYS A 43 -7.72 -3.04 1.80
N LEU A 44 -7.35 -4.23 1.33
CA LEU A 44 -6.76 -4.42 0.01
C LEU A 44 -7.80 -4.03 -1.07
N LEU A 45 -7.48 -3.01 -1.85
CA LEU A 45 -8.28 -2.56 -2.98
C LEU A 45 -7.64 -3.05 -4.27
N SER A 46 -8.41 -3.77 -5.09
CA SER A 46 -7.99 -4.21 -6.42
C SER A 46 -8.90 -3.60 -7.47
N ILE A 47 -8.33 -2.86 -8.42
CA ILE A 47 -9.03 -2.30 -9.57
C ILE A 47 -8.63 -3.12 -10.79
N SER A 48 -9.62 -3.67 -11.50
CA SER A 48 -9.45 -4.33 -12.79
C SER A 48 -10.55 -3.85 -13.72
N ASN A 49 -10.19 -3.13 -14.80
CA ASN A 49 -11.15 -2.75 -15.84
C ASN A 49 -11.06 -3.71 -17.03
N GLN A 50 -12.19 -4.05 -17.65
CA GLN A 50 -12.28 -4.87 -18.87
C GLN A 50 -12.06 -4.06 -20.16
N SER A 51 -11.69 -2.78 -20.06
CA SER A 51 -11.40 -1.92 -21.21
C SER A 51 -10.07 -2.30 -21.91
N GLU A 52 -9.90 -1.81 -23.15
CA GLU A 52 -8.70 -2.01 -23.98
C GLU A 52 -7.38 -1.62 -23.27
N GLU A 53 -7.45 -0.72 -22.30
CA GLU A 53 -6.38 -0.50 -21.32
C GLU A 53 -6.65 -1.32 -20.07
N THR A 54 -5.97 -2.44 -19.93
CA THR A 54 -6.09 -3.29 -18.74
C THR A 54 -5.32 -2.67 -17.58
N ILE A 55 -5.96 -1.76 -16.84
CA ILE A 55 -5.42 -1.25 -15.57
C ILE A 55 -5.68 -2.31 -14.50
N PHE A 56 -4.63 -3.03 -14.11
CA PHE A 56 -4.59 -3.82 -12.89
C PHE A 56 -3.81 -3.05 -11.83
N PHE A 57 -4.48 -2.70 -10.74
CA PHE A 57 -3.85 -1.98 -9.64
C PHE A 57 -4.32 -2.53 -8.31
N ASP A 58 -3.37 -2.90 -7.47
CA ASP A 58 -3.59 -3.32 -6.10
C ASP A 58 -3.10 -2.21 -5.16
N HIS A 59 -3.85 -1.91 -4.10
CA HIS A 59 -3.47 -0.91 -3.09
C HIS A 59 -3.75 -1.45 -1.69
N LEU A 60 -2.72 -1.45 -0.84
CA LEU A 60 -2.82 -1.84 0.55
C LEU A 60 -2.28 -0.71 1.46
N PRO A 61 -3.15 0.05 2.12
CA PRO A 61 -2.75 1.05 3.10
C PRO A 61 -2.46 0.39 4.46
N LEU A 62 -1.37 0.81 5.09
CA LEU A 62 -0.89 0.34 6.39
C LEU A 62 -0.69 1.51 7.35
N THR A 63 -0.94 1.28 8.64
CA THR A 63 -0.63 2.19 9.75
C THR A 63 0.27 1.46 10.75
N LEU A 64 1.47 1.98 10.98
CA LEU A 64 2.51 1.31 11.76
C LEU A 64 2.72 1.89 13.17
N GLY A 65 1.91 2.87 13.57
CA GLY A 65 2.05 3.57 14.84
C GLY A 65 2.80 4.90 14.67
N GLU A 66 3.42 5.38 15.75
CA GLU A 66 3.97 6.73 15.83
C GLU A 66 5.50 6.71 15.95
N VAL A 67 6.18 7.57 15.19
CA VAL A 67 7.63 7.80 15.30
C VAL A 67 7.87 9.30 15.40
N GLY A 68 8.53 9.74 16.48
CA GLY A 68 8.91 11.13 16.66
C GLY A 68 7.74 12.12 16.64
N GLY A 69 6.57 11.72 17.14
CA GLY A 69 5.40 12.60 17.13
C GLY A 69 4.52 12.48 15.89
N LEU A 70 4.86 11.62 14.91
CA LEU A 70 4.20 11.51 13.61
C LEU A 70 3.63 10.11 13.40
N GLU A 71 2.37 10.02 12.98
CA GLU A 71 1.74 8.76 12.58
C GLU A 71 2.36 8.26 11.26
N VAL A 72 2.84 7.01 11.27
CA VAL A 72 3.52 6.39 10.14
C VAL A 72 2.53 5.59 9.31
N LYS A 73 2.37 5.99 8.05
CA LYS A 73 1.51 5.33 7.07
C LYS A 73 2.33 4.84 5.89
N ILE A 74 2.05 3.63 5.43
CA ILE A 74 2.65 3.06 4.22
C ILE A 74 1.53 2.71 3.24
N ASN A 75 1.66 3.20 2.01
CA ASN A 75 0.84 2.76 0.89
C ASN A 75 1.66 1.80 0.03
N LEU A 76 1.25 0.53 0.00
CA LEU A 76 1.81 -0.47 -0.88
C LEU A 76 0.99 -0.53 -2.17
N TYR A 77 1.69 -0.58 -3.30
CA TYR A 77 1.15 -0.63 -4.66
C TYR A 77 1.85 -1.70 -5.49
#